data_AF-A0A3L6LVA3-F1
#
_entry.id   AF-A0A3L6LVA3-F1
#
_cell.length_a   1.000
_cell.length_b   1.000
_cell.length_c   1.000
_cell.angle_alpha   90.00
_cell.angle_beta   90.00
_cell.angle_gamma   90.00
#
_symmetry.space_group_name_H-M   'P 1'
#
loop_
_entity.id
_entity.type
_entity.pdbx_description
1 polymer ?
#
loop_
_entity_poly.entity_id
_entity_poly.type
_entity_poly.pdbx_seq_one_letter_code
_entity_poly.pdbx_strand_id
1 'polypeptide(L)'
;MEKAKEDTTATVASTQTILITAILAALVIGSLIGFFISKELSQQIGAVVAQSEKIADGDFSPNTSVAPPAVRTEIGRLMAAQERMRGKLIEALEAVRSNATQVNDSARELASVSEQVAISVQRQADSTSSASATLEELSVSVDHVSDNAKDASSQAAKAGSLAESGTENVNDSVKNIQSVTQSVQQTSDEMGKLKREVVEIGNIVTVIRDVDDQTNLLALNAAIEAARAGESGRGFAVVADEVRKLAERTSKSAHEITQMIQSIQASAEHAGQSMDMSQQSVKGMVDSAEGTKTMIYQVQESAHHVLGAIDNIDTALAEQRVASQELAKSMEAVAQMAEENSATVEELATTSQVLMSLSNELQTVVSRFRW
;
A
#
# COMPACT_ATOMS: atom_id res chain seq x y z
N MET A 1 65.31 -117.60 -76.83
CA MET A 1 64.60 -116.34 -77.15
C MET A 1 63.14 -116.33 -76.72
N GLU A 2 62.47 -117.47 -76.59
CA GLU A 2 61.06 -117.56 -76.15
C GLU A 2 60.85 -117.24 -74.65
N LYS A 3 61.72 -117.76 -73.77
CA LYS A 3 61.69 -117.51 -72.30
C LYS A 3 61.87 -116.04 -71.89
N ALA A 4 62.63 -115.27 -72.66
CA ALA A 4 62.84 -113.84 -72.42
C ALA A 4 61.61 -112.99 -72.82
N LYS A 5 60.84 -113.45 -73.82
CA LYS A 5 59.58 -112.79 -74.22
C LYS A 5 58.50 -113.03 -73.16
N GLU A 6 58.45 -114.22 -72.59
CA GLU A 6 57.51 -114.64 -71.55
C GLU A 6 57.73 -113.88 -70.22
N ASP A 7 58.99 -113.74 -69.77
CA ASP A 7 59.35 -112.92 -68.60
C ASP A 7 59.06 -111.41 -68.81
N THR A 8 59.22 -110.90 -70.03
CA THR A 8 58.90 -109.50 -70.35
C THR A 8 57.39 -109.27 -70.36
N THR A 9 56.58 -110.21 -70.86
CA THR A 9 55.11 -110.11 -70.78
C THR A 9 54.58 -110.28 -69.35
N ALA A 10 55.19 -111.13 -68.52
CA ALA A 10 54.81 -111.31 -67.12
C ALA A 10 55.13 -110.07 -66.27
N THR A 11 56.29 -109.44 -66.50
CA THR A 11 56.66 -108.17 -65.84
C THR A 11 55.79 -106.99 -66.31
N VAL A 12 55.43 -106.91 -67.59
CA VAL A 12 54.49 -105.90 -68.10
C VAL A 12 53.08 -106.09 -67.50
N ALA A 13 52.57 -107.33 -67.43
CA ALA A 13 51.25 -107.62 -66.84
C ALA A 13 51.21 -107.34 -65.32
N SER A 14 52.27 -107.69 -64.59
CA SER A 14 52.44 -107.36 -63.17
C SER A 14 52.45 -105.83 -62.94
N THR A 15 53.22 -105.10 -63.75
CA THR A 15 53.31 -103.63 -63.66
C THR A 15 51.98 -102.95 -64.01
N GLN A 16 51.26 -103.45 -65.01
CA GLN A 16 49.91 -102.96 -65.36
C GLN A 16 48.90 -103.21 -64.25
N THR A 17 48.95 -104.37 -63.59
CA THR A 17 48.03 -104.71 -62.49
C THR A 17 48.29 -103.84 -61.25
N ILE A 18 49.57 -103.59 -60.92
CA ILE A 18 49.96 -102.67 -59.85
C ILE A 18 49.52 -101.23 -60.17
N LEU A 19 49.67 -100.78 -61.42
CA LEU A 19 49.22 -99.44 -61.84
C LEU A 19 47.70 -99.29 -61.76
N ILE A 20 46.94 -100.27 -62.26
CA ILE A 20 45.46 -100.24 -62.24
C ILE A 20 44.94 -100.29 -60.79
N THR A 21 45.53 -101.15 -59.94
CA THR A 21 45.14 -101.22 -58.52
C THR A 21 45.53 -99.94 -57.76
N ALA A 22 46.67 -99.34 -58.04
CA ALA A 22 47.05 -98.04 -57.48
C ALA A 22 46.10 -96.91 -57.91
N ILE A 23 45.68 -96.89 -59.18
CA ILE A 23 44.70 -95.93 -59.70
C ILE A 23 43.33 -96.13 -59.03
N LEU A 24 42.86 -97.38 -58.91
CA LEU A 24 41.59 -97.70 -58.23
C LEU A 24 41.64 -97.34 -56.74
N ALA A 25 42.74 -97.65 -56.04
CA ALA A 25 42.92 -97.28 -54.65
C ALA A 25 42.95 -95.75 -54.48
N ALA A 26 43.65 -95.02 -55.36
CA ALA A 26 43.67 -93.56 -55.35
C ALA A 26 42.27 -92.96 -55.62
N LEU A 27 41.49 -93.56 -56.52
CA LEU A 27 40.10 -93.15 -56.77
C LEU A 27 39.21 -93.37 -55.55
N VAL A 28 39.27 -94.55 -54.92
CA VAL A 28 38.48 -94.87 -53.73
C VAL A 28 38.85 -93.96 -52.56
N ILE A 29 40.15 -93.74 -52.33
CA ILE A 29 40.65 -92.82 -51.28
C ILE A 29 40.22 -91.38 -51.59
N GLY A 30 40.36 -90.92 -52.83
CA GLY A 30 39.93 -89.59 -53.27
C GLY A 30 38.43 -89.37 -53.10
N SER A 31 37.60 -90.35 -53.45
CA SER A 31 36.15 -90.32 -53.23
C SER A 31 35.78 -90.35 -51.75
N LEU A 32 36.46 -91.14 -50.91
CA LEU A 32 36.24 -91.16 -49.46
C LEU A 32 36.60 -89.80 -48.84
N ILE A 33 37.78 -89.26 -49.14
CA ILE A 33 38.20 -87.93 -48.68
C ILE A 33 37.22 -86.86 -49.15
N GLY A 34 36.85 -86.87 -50.43
CA GLY A 34 35.85 -85.94 -51.00
C GLY A 34 34.49 -86.06 -50.31
N PHE A 35 34.04 -87.27 -50.00
CA PHE A 35 32.78 -87.51 -49.26
C PHE A 35 32.84 -86.97 -47.83
N PHE A 36 33.93 -87.24 -47.09
CA PHE A 36 34.11 -86.70 -45.73
C PHE A 36 34.16 -85.17 -45.72
N ILE A 37 34.93 -84.56 -46.62
CA ILE A 37 35.01 -83.09 -46.77
C ILE A 37 33.64 -82.52 -47.15
N SER A 38 32.95 -83.10 -48.14
CA SER A 38 31.63 -82.62 -48.59
C SER A 38 30.58 -82.73 -47.48
N LYS A 39 30.60 -83.81 -46.71
CA LYS A 39 29.69 -84.01 -45.57
C LYS A 39 29.96 -82.98 -44.46
N GLU A 40 31.22 -82.78 -44.11
CA GLU A 40 31.64 -81.81 -43.10
C GLU A 40 31.31 -80.37 -43.53
N LEU A 41 31.60 -80.00 -44.79
CA LEU A 41 31.30 -78.69 -45.34
C LEU A 41 29.78 -78.42 -45.38
N SER A 42 28.99 -79.40 -45.85
CA SER A 42 27.52 -79.26 -45.92
C SER A 42 26.90 -79.11 -44.54
N GLN A 43 27.40 -79.85 -43.55
CA GLN A 43 26.93 -79.75 -42.17
C GLN A 43 27.29 -78.39 -41.53
N GLN A 44 28.51 -77.89 -41.76
CA GLN A 44 28.93 -76.59 -41.23
C GLN A 44 28.23 -75.41 -41.92
N ILE A 45 28.03 -75.45 -43.24
CA ILE A 45 27.24 -74.45 -43.97
C ILE A 45 25.78 -74.48 -43.49
N GLY A 46 25.19 -75.67 -43.34
CA GLY A 46 23.85 -75.82 -42.79
C GLY A 46 23.69 -75.20 -41.41
N ALA A 47 24.71 -75.30 -40.55
CA ALA A 47 24.73 -74.68 -39.22
C ALA A 47 24.73 -73.14 -39.29
N VAL A 48 25.53 -72.56 -40.19
CA VAL A 48 25.58 -71.11 -40.44
C VAL A 48 24.26 -70.58 -40.97
N VAL A 49 23.66 -71.30 -41.92
CA VAL A 49 22.34 -70.95 -42.49
C VAL A 49 21.27 -71.02 -41.42
N ALA A 50 21.19 -72.11 -40.66
CA ALA A 50 20.22 -72.26 -39.58
C ALA A 50 20.34 -71.17 -38.50
N GLN A 51 21.58 -70.78 -38.15
CA GLN A 51 21.77 -69.67 -37.20
C GLN A 51 21.41 -68.32 -37.82
N SER A 52 21.58 -68.14 -39.13
CA SER A 52 21.20 -66.91 -39.83
C SER A 52 19.67 -66.78 -39.93
N GLU A 53 18.98 -67.89 -40.18
CA GLU A 53 17.52 -67.98 -40.16
C GLU A 53 16.97 -67.64 -38.77
N LYS A 54 17.56 -68.21 -37.69
CA LYS A 54 17.19 -67.85 -36.32
C LYS A 54 17.38 -66.36 -36.03
N ILE A 55 18.52 -65.78 -36.40
CA ILE A 55 18.78 -64.35 -36.24
C ILE A 55 17.77 -63.51 -37.04
N ALA A 56 17.41 -63.94 -38.26
CA ALA A 56 16.43 -63.25 -39.09
C ALA A 56 15.00 -63.32 -38.50
N ASP A 57 14.65 -64.42 -37.85
CA ASP A 57 13.40 -64.60 -37.11
C ASP A 57 13.39 -63.89 -35.74
N GLY A 58 14.51 -63.26 -35.36
CA GLY A 58 14.67 -62.52 -34.11
C GLY A 58 15.00 -63.38 -32.89
N ASP A 59 15.41 -64.63 -33.09
CA ASP A 59 15.98 -65.50 -32.06
C ASP A 59 17.52 -65.43 -32.10
N PHE A 60 18.08 -64.62 -31.21
CA PHE A 60 19.51 -64.48 -30.98
C PHE A 60 20.04 -65.46 -29.92
N SER A 61 19.28 -66.48 -29.51
CA SER A 61 19.78 -67.50 -28.58
C SER A 61 21.04 -68.19 -29.13
N PRO A 62 22.02 -68.55 -28.28
CA PRO A 62 23.26 -69.18 -28.73
C PRO A 62 23.00 -70.55 -29.38
N ASN A 63 23.66 -70.82 -30.51
CA ASN A 63 23.59 -72.13 -31.16
C ASN A 63 24.55 -73.12 -30.48
N THR A 64 24.03 -74.02 -29.66
CA THR A 64 24.84 -75.03 -28.95
C THR A 64 24.98 -76.34 -29.73
N SER A 65 24.35 -76.48 -30.90
CA SER A 65 24.18 -77.77 -31.58
C SER A 65 25.35 -78.19 -32.48
N VAL A 66 26.35 -77.33 -32.72
CA VAL A 66 27.48 -77.63 -33.62
C VAL A 66 28.80 -77.23 -32.97
N ALA A 67 29.76 -78.17 -32.95
CA ALA A 67 31.10 -77.92 -32.44
C ALA A 67 31.77 -76.82 -33.30
N PRO A 68 32.41 -75.80 -32.68
CA PRO A 68 33.02 -74.72 -33.42
C PRO A 68 34.14 -75.27 -34.32
N PRO A 69 34.09 -75.04 -35.64
CA PRO A 69 35.20 -75.39 -36.52
C PRO A 69 36.45 -74.61 -36.12
N ALA A 70 37.63 -75.13 -36.45
CA ALA A 70 38.87 -74.42 -36.19
C ALA A 70 38.81 -73.02 -36.83
N VAL A 71 39.06 -71.97 -36.04
CA VAL A 71 39.01 -70.55 -36.46
C VAL A 71 39.86 -70.25 -37.69
N ARG A 72 40.79 -71.14 -38.05
CA ARG A 72 41.67 -71.05 -39.22
C ARG A 72 40.98 -71.34 -40.56
N THR A 73 39.74 -71.84 -40.59
CA THR A 73 38.97 -72.05 -41.83
C THR A 73 38.08 -70.86 -42.18
N GLU A 74 37.69 -70.72 -43.45
CA GLU A 74 36.77 -69.69 -43.93
C GLU A 74 35.41 -69.77 -43.23
N ILE A 75 34.91 -70.98 -42.96
CA ILE A 75 33.65 -71.17 -42.23
C ILE A 75 33.80 -70.79 -40.75
N GLY A 76 34.92 -71.12 -40.12
CA GLY A 76 35.21 -70.68 -38.75
C GLY A 76 35.24 -69.15 -38.63
N ARG A 77 35.81 -68.46 -39.62
CA ARG A 77 35.77 -66.98 -39.70
C ARG A 77 34.36 -66.44 -39.90
N LEU A 78 33.55 -67.09 -40.74
CA LEU A 78 32.14 -66.71 -40.98
C LEU A 78 31.29 -66.86 -39.71
N MET A 79 31.38 -68.01 -39.03
CA MET A 79 30.69 -68.24 -37.76
C MET A 79 31.11 -67.23 -36.69
N ALA A 80 32.41 -66.91 -36.59
CA ALA A 80 32.90 -65.89 -35.66
C ALA A 80 32.41 -64.48 -36.00
N ALA A 81 32.30 -64.12 -37.27
CA ALA A 81 31.73 -62.85 -37.71
C ALA A 81 30.23 -62.75 -37.43
N GLN A 82 29.49 -63.84 -37.65
CA GLN A 82 28.07 -63.94 -37.34
C GLN A 82 27.79 -63.85 -35.84
N GLU A 83 28.61 -64.49 -35.01
CA GLU A 83 28.53 -64.39 -33.55
C GLU A 83 28.81 -62.96 -33.06
N ARG A 84 29.80 -62.29 -33.66
CA ARG A 84 30.07 -60.87 -33.37
C ARG A 84 28.89 -59.97 -33.78
N MET A 85 28.27 -60.24 -34.92
CA MET A 85 27.07 -59.53 -35.39
C MET A 85 25.90 -59.75 -34.43
N ARG A 86 25.66 -61.01 -34.00
CA ARG A 86 24.67 -61.37 -32.98
C ARG A 86 24.88 -60.57 -31.69
N GLY A 87 26.11 -60.57 -31.16
CA GLY A 87 26.47 -59.80 -29.97
C GLY A 87 26.20 -58.30 -30.13
N LYS A 88 26.56 -57.71 -31.28
CA LYS A 88 26.30 -56.29 -31.57
C LYS A 88 24.82 -55.96 -31.72
N LEU A 89 24.01 -56.87 -32.25
CA LEU A 89 22.55 -56.70 -32.34
C LEU A 89 21.90 -56.79 -30.96
N ILE A 90 22.35 -57.69 -30.09
CA ILE A 90 21.90 -57.76 -28.69
C ILE A 90 22.25 -56.48 -27.94
N GLU A 91 23.50 -56.03 -28.00
CA GLU A 91 23.93 -54.76 -27.38
C GLU A 91 23.08 -53.58 -27.85
N ALA A 92 22.75 -53.52 -29.15
CA ALA A 92 21.88 -52.49 -29.71
C ALA A 92 20.44 -52.59 -29.20
N LEU A 93 19.86 -53.79 -29.13
CA LEU A 93 18.50 -54.02 -28.61
C LEU A 93 18.41 -53.70 -27.12
N GLU A 94 19.42 -54.05 -26.33
CA GLU A 94 19.52 -53.67 -24.91
C GLU A 94 19.58 -52.15 -24.74
N ALA A 95 20.37 -51.46 -25.56
CA ALA A 95 20.42 -50.00 -25.56
C ALA A 95 19.07 -49.38 -25.92
N VAL A 96 18.38 -49.89 -26.96
CA VAL A 96 17.03 -49.41 -27.32
C VAL A 96 16.04 -49.64 -26.18
N ARG A 97 16.06 -50.82 -25.56
CA ARG A 97 15.19 -51.13 -24.40
C ARG A 97 15.45 -50.17 -23.25
N SER A 98 16.72 -49.94 -22.89
CA SER A 98 17.09 -49.03 -21.81
C SER A 98 16.64 -47.60 -22.11
N ASN A 99 16.87 -47.12 -23.33
CA ASN A 99 16.47 -45.78 -23.76
C ASN A 99 14.95 -45.63 -23.74
N ALA A 100 14.20 -46.64 -24.19
CA ALA A 100 12.74 -46.62 -24.14
C ALA A 100 12.21 -46.59 -22.70
N THR A 101 12.82 -47.32 -21.75
CA THR A 101 12.49 -47.20 -20.32
C THR A 101 12.76 -45.78 -19.82
N GLN A 102 13.91 -45.19 -20.15
CA GLN A 102 14.25 -43.84 -19.71
C GLN A 102 13.28 -42.79 -20.27
N VAL A 103 12.89 -42.88 -21.55
CA VAL A 103 11.90 -41.98 -22.15
C VAL A 103 10.54 -42.14 -21.45
N ASN A 104 10.11 -43.37 -21.14
CA ASN A 104 8.86 -43.59 -20.42
C ASN A 104 8.88 -42.97 -19.02
N ASP A 105 9.98 -43.09 -18.28
CA ASP A 105 10.11 -42.54 -16.94
C ASP A 105 10.15 -41.01 -16.97
N SER A 106 10.91 -40.41 -17.89
CA SER A 106 10.90 -38.95 -18.11
C SER A 106 9.52 -38.44 -18.52
N ALA A 107 8.78 -39.18 -19.35
CA ALA A 107 7.43 -38.79 -19.74
C ALA A 107 6.42 -38.86 -18.58
N ARG A 108 6.56 -39.84 -17.67
CA ARG A 108 5.76 -39.89 -16.43
C ARG A 108 6.07 -38.73 -15.50
N GLU A 109 7.35 -38.39 -15.34
CA GLU A 109 7.77 -37.24 -14.56
C GLU A 109 7.20 -35.94 -15.16
N LEU A 110 7.28 -35.80 -16.49
CA LEU A 110 6.73 -34.65 -17.20
C LEU A 110 5.21 -34.51 -17.03
N ALA A 111 4.46 -35.62 -17.06
CA ALA A 111 3.02 -35.62 -16.79
C ALA A 111 2.71 -35.18 -15.35
N SER A 112 3.45 -35.68 -14.36
CA SER A 112 3.31 -35.29 -12.95
C SER A 112 3.61 -33.80 -12.73
N VAL A 113 4.70 -33.29 -13.32
CA VAL A 113 5.03 -31.87 -13.27
C VAL A 113 3.94 -31.03 -13.96
N SER A 114 3.41 -31.49 -15.09
CA SER A 114 2.32 -30.80 -15.80
C SER A 114 1.08 -30.65 -14.91
N GLU A 115 0.67 -31.72 -14.21
CA GLU A 115 -0.46 -31.67 -13.27
C GLU A 115 -0.21 -30.67 -12.13
N GLN A 116 1.01 -30.64 -11.58
CA GLN A 116 1.37 -29.70 -10.53
C GLN A 116 1.38 -28.24 -11.00
N VAL A 117 1.79 -28.00 -12.25
CA VAL A 117 1.71 -26.67 -12.87
C VAL A 117 0.26 -26.29 -13.14
N ALA A 118 -0.61 -27.21 -13.59
CA ALA A 118 -2.04 -26.96 -13.78
C ALA A 118 -2.70 -26.43 -12.48
N ILE A 119 -2.43 -27.07 -11.35
CA ILE A 119 -2.94 -26.65 -10.04
C ILE A 119 -2.42 -25.24 -9.68
N SER A 120 -1.14 -24.97 -9.97
CA SER A 120 -0.54 -23.66 -9.71
C SER A 120 -1.16 -22.56 -10.56
N VAL A 121 -1.42 -22.84 -11.84
CA VAL A 121 -2.10 -21.93 -12.78
C VAL A 121 -3.52 -21.61 -12.30
N GLN A 122 -4.28 -22.60 -11.85
CA GLN A 122 -5.62 -22.36 -11.31
C GLN A 122 -5.57 -21.44 -10.07
N ARG A 123 -4.65 -21.69 -9.13
CA ARG A 123 -4.48 -20.83 -7.95
C ARG A 123 -4.06 -19.42 -8.33
N GLN A 124 -3.23 -19.27 -9.36
CA GLN A 124 -2.83 -17.97 -9.89
C GLN A 124 -4.02 -17.23 -10.48
N ALA A 125 -4.89 -17.90 -11.25
CA ALA A 125 -6.11 -17.32 -11.78
C ALA A 125 -7.06 -16.84 -10.66
N ASP A 126 -7.30 -17.67 -9.64
CA ASP A 126 -8.15 -17.31 -8.50
C ASP A 126 -7.60 -16.11 -7.71
N SER A 127 -6.28 -16.08 -7.52
CA SER A 127 -5.58 -14.98 -6.84
C SER A 127 -5.63 -13.69 -7.64
N THR A 128 -5.49 -13.78 -8.98
CA THR A 128 -5.55 -12.64 -9.89
C THR A 128 -6.97 -12.05 -9.94
N SER A 129 -7.99 -12.90 -9.96
CA SER A 129 -9.40 -12.48 -9.87
C SER A 129 -9.69 -11.75 -8.56
N SER A 130 -9.22 -12.30 -7.43
CA SER A 130 -9.39 -11.68 -6.10
C SER A 130 -8.65 -10.34 -6.00
N ALA A 131 -7.43 -10.25 -6.55
CA ALA A 131 -6.67 -9.02 -6.62
C ALA A 131 -7.36 -7.96 -7.48
N SER A 132 -7.95 -8.36 -8.61
CA SER A 132 -8.70 -7.46 -9.49
C SER A 132 -9.93 -6.88 -8.78
N ALA A 133 -10.69 -7.69 -8.05
CA ALA A 133 -11.80 -7.21 -7.23
C ALA A 133 -11.36 -6.21 -6.15
N THR A 134 -10.21 -6.48 -5.51
CA THR A 134 -9.63 -5.57 -4.52
C THR A 134 -9.19 -4.23 -5.15
N LEU A 135 -8.71 -4.25 -6.39
CA LEU A 135 -8.35 -3.03 -7.13
C LEU A 135 -9.58 -2.20 -7.53
N GLU A 136 -10.70 -2.84 -7.85
CA GLU A 136 -11.98 -2.14 -8.06
C GLU A 136 -12.45 -1.46 -6.77
N GLU A 137 -12.44 -2.18 -5.64
CA GLU A 137 -12.76 -1.60 -4.34
C GLU A 137 -11.82 -0.45 -3.97
N LEU A 138 -10.52 -0.58 -4.28
CA LEU A 138 -9.54 0.48 -4.07
C LEU A 138 -9.87 1.72 -4.91
N SER A 139 -10.26 1.55 -6.17
CA SER A 139 -10.66 2.67 -7.04
C SER A 139 -11.87 3.41 -6.47
N VAL A 140 -12.89 2.69 -6.00
CA VAL A 140 -14.06 3.28 -5.35
C VAL A 140 -13.69 4.01 -4.06
N SER A 141 -12.80 3.42 -3.26
CA SER A 141 -12.30 4.04 -2.03
C SER A 141 -11.55 5.34 -2.30
N VAL A 142 -10.69 5.37 -3.33
CA VAL A 142 -9.97 6.58 -3.75
C VAL A 142 -10.94 7.71 -4.14
N ASP A 143 -12.00 7.39 -4.88
CA ASP A 143 -13.02 8.38 -5.22
C ASP A 143 -13.79 8.88 -4.00
N HIS A 144 -14.16 7.99 -3.07
CA HIS A 144 -14.77 8.39 -1.79
C HIS A 144 -13.88 9.31 -0.94
N VAL A 145 -12.57 9.01 -0.86
CA VAL A 145 -11.63 9.87 -0.12
C VAL A 145 -11.47 11.22 -0.82
N SER A 146 -11.51 11.25 -2.15
CA SER A 146 -11.48 12.48 -2.96
C SER A 146 -12.69 13.37 -2.67
N ASP A 147 -13.90 12.81 -2.61
CA ASP A 147 -15.11 13.55 -2.28
C ASP A 147 -15.05 14.09 -0.84
N ASN A 148 -14.59 13.28 0.11
CA ASN A 148 -14.40 13.71 1.50
C ASN A 148 -13.37 14.84 1.64
N ALA A 149 -12.28 14.78 0.86
CA ALA A 149 -11.26 15.83 0.83
C ALA A 149 -11.83 17.15 0.29
N LYS A 150 -12.66 17.09 -0.76
CA LYS A 150 -13.36 18.24 -1.32
C LYS A 150 -14.35 18.87 -0.33
N ASP A 151 -15.11 18.05 0.39
CA ASP A 151 -16.02 18.51 1.43
C ASP A 151 -15.26 19.15 2.60
N ALA A 152 -14.14 18.55 3.03
CA ALA A 152 -13.27 19.13 4.05
C ALA A 152 -12.68 20.49 3.59
N SER A 153 -12.34 20.62 2.31
CA SER A 153 -11.80 21.86 1.73
C SER A 153 -12.84 22.97 1.77
N SER A 154 -14.08 22.67 1.35
CA SER A 154 -15.21 23.58 1.44
C SER A 154 -15.48 24.04 2.87
N GLN A 155 -15.43 23.12 3.84
CA GLN A 155 -15.61 23.44 5.25
C GLN A 155 -14.48 24.30 5.83
N ALA A 156 -13.23 24.01 5.49
CA ALA A 156 -12.08 24.79 5.91
C ALA A 156 -12.12 26.22 5.31
N ALA A 157 -12.45 26.35 4.02
CA ALA A 157 -12.63 27.64 3.38
C ALA A 157 -13.75 28.46 4.04
N LYS A 158 -14.88 27.82 4.37
CA LYS A 158 -15.99 28.45 5.10
C LYS A 158 -15.55 28.90 6.50
N ALA A 159 -14.79 28.08 7.23
CA ALA A 159 -14.25 28.44 8.54
C ALA A 159 -13.32 29.66 8.46
N GLY A 160 -12.46 29.72 7.44
CA GLY A 160 -11.61 30.89 7.17
C GLY A 160 -12.41 32.17 6.91
N SER A 161 -13.45 32.10 6.08
CA SER A 161 -14.33 33.25 5.81
C SER A 161 -15.13 33.71 7.04
N LEU A 162 -15.59 32.77 7.87
CA LEU A 162 -16.25 33.08 9.14
C LEU A 162 -15.28 33.73 10.13
N ALA A 163 -14.03 33.28 10.17
CA ALA A 163 -12.98 33.90 10.99
C ALA A 163 -12.71 35.35 10.54
N GLU A 164 -12.57 35.59 9.24
CA GLU A 164 -12.39 36.93 8.67
C GLU A 164 -13.55 37.87 9.02
N SER A 165 -14.79 37.41 8.84
CA SER A 165 -15.99 38.16 9.25
C SER A 165 -16.04 38.40 10.76
N GLY A 166 -15.56 37.43 11.56
CA GLY A 166 -15.41 37.56 13.01
C GLY A 166 -14.40 38.64 13.40
N THR A 167 -13.27 38.72 12.70
CA THR A 167 -12.26 39.76 12.92
C THR A 167 -12.83 41.16 12.66
N GLU A 168 -13.62 41.33 11.59
CA GLU A 168 -14.28 42.61 11.28
C GLU A 168 -15.23 43.03 12.41
N ASN A 169 -16.09 42.12 12.86
CA ASN A 169 -17.02 42.37 13.97
C ASN A 169 -16.32 42.73 15.29
N VAL A 170 -15.20 42.07 15.59
CA VAL A 170 -14.39 42.39 16.79
C VAL A 170 -13.75 43.77 16.64
N ASN A 171 -13.21 44.12 15.47
CA ASN A 171 -12.63 45.44 15.23
C ASN A 171 -13.68 46.56 15.40
N ASP A 172 -14.90 46.35 14.92
CA ASP A 172 -15.99 47.31 15.10
C ASP A 172 -16.44 47.41 16.57
N SER A 173 -16.45 46.28 17.29
CA SER A 173 -16.69 46.28 18.73
C SER A 173 -15.64 47.08 19.49
N VAL A 174 -14.35 46.96 19.13
CA VAL A 174 -13.26 47.76 19.71
C VAL A 174 -13.46 49.25 19.45
N LYS A 175 -13.84 49.66 18.23
CA LYS A 175 -14.16 51.06 17.93
C LYS A 175 -15.30 51.60 18.81
N ASN A 176 -16.36 50.80 18.98
CA ASN A 176 -17.49 51.17 19.83
C ASN A 176 -17.07 51.32 21.30
N ILE A 177 -16.25 50.40 21.81
CA ILE A 177 -15.70 50.46 23.17
C ILE A 177 -14.81 51.71 23.35
N GLN A 178 -14.02 52.10 22.35
CA GLN A 178 -13.24 53.34 22.39
C GLN A 178 -14.14 54.58 22.49
N SER A 179 -15.25 54.63 21.74
CA SER A 179 -16.24 55.71 21.85
C SER A 179 -16.90 55.78 23.23
N VAL A 180 -17.20 54.61 23.83
CA VAL A 180 -17.72 54.54 25.20
C VAL A 180 -16.67 55.02 26.21
N THR A 181 -15.40 54.62 26.03
CA THR A 181 -14.28 55.08 26.88
C THR A 181 -14.20 56.61 26.90
N GLN A 182 -14.30 57.24 25.73
CA GLN A 182 -14.25 58.69 25.61
C GLN A 182 -15.46 59.36 26.29
N SER A 183 -16.65 58.77 26.17
CA SER A 183 -17.87 59.29 26.80
C SER A 183 -17.82 59.19 28.33
N VAL A 184 -17.30 58.08 28.87
CA VAL A 184 -17.08 57.90 30.32
C VAL A 184 -16.04 58.90 30.84
N GLN A 185 -14.94 59.10 30.11
CA GLN A 185 -13.91 60.08 30.49
C GLN A 185 -14.49 61.50 30.52
N GLN A 186 -15.25 61.89 29.50
CA GLN A 186 -15.91 63.20 29.46
C GLN A 186 -16.87 63.39 30.65
N THR A 187 -17.68 62.36 30.95
CA THR A 187 -18.62 62.41 32.08
C THR A 187 -17.90 62.52 33.42
N SER A 188 -16.76 61.82 33.57
CA SER A 188 -15.92 61.93 34.77
C SER A 188 -15.35 63.35 34.93
N ASP A 189 -14.89 63.97 33.85
CA ASP A 189 -14.39 65.35 33.85
C ASP A 189 -15.51 66.36 34.22
N GLU A 190 -16.72 66.15 33.72
CA GLU A 190 -17.92 66.96 34.05
C GLU A 190 -18.31 66.81 35.53
N MET A 191 -18.29 65.60 36.09
CA MET A 191 -18.51 65.39 37.54
C MET A 191 -17.42 66.07 38.38
N GLY A 192 -16.17 66.05 37.91
CA GLY A 192 -15.07 66.78 38.55
C GLY A 192 -15.26 68.29 38.53
N LYS A 193 -15.84 68.85 37.47
CA LYS A 193 -16.23 70.28 37.41
C LYS A 193 -17.38 70.58 38.36
N LEU A 194 -18.45 69.79 38.34
CA LEU A 194 -19.60 69.95 39.24
C LEU A 194 -19.18 69.94 40.71
N LYS A 195 -18.30 69.01 41.10
CA LYS A 195 -17.76 68.94 42.47
C LYS A 195 -17.05 70.23 42.88
N ARG A 196 -16.30 70.89 41.97
CA ARG A 196 -15.64 72.17 42.25
C ARG A 196 -16.64 73.33 42.38
N GLU A 197 -17.60 73.41 41.47
CA GLU A 197 -18.63 74.46 41.49
C GLU A 197 -19.50 74.37 42.76
N VAL A 198 -19.86 73.16 43.19
CA VAL A 198 -20.65 72.92 44.41
C VAL A 198 -19.88 73.33 45.66
N VAL A 199 -18.55 73.12 45.70
CA VAL A 199 -17.68 73.61 46.80
C VAL A 199 -17.65 75.14 46.83
N GLU A 200 -17.56 75.80 45.67
CA GLU A 200 -17.56 77.25 45.57
C GLU A 200 -18.88 77.86 46.05
N ILE A 201 -20.03 77.26 45.66
CA ILE A 201 -21.35 77.66 46.17
C ILE A 201 -21.40 77.47 47.71
N GLY A 202 -20.86 76.37 48.23
CA GLY A 202 -20.79 76.12 49.68
C GLY A 202 -20.03 77.22 50.44
N ASN A 203 -18.92 77.71 49.87
CA ASN A 203 -18.18 78.83 50.43
C ASN A 203 -19.02 80.13 50.43
N ILE A 204 -19.75 80.41 49.35
CA ILE A 204 -20.63 81.58 49.26
C ILE A 204 -21.75 81.52 50.30
N VAL A 205 -22.38 80.35 50.47
CA VAL A 205 -23.46 80.15 51.47
C VAL A 205 -22.93 80.32 52.89
N THR A 206 -21.68 79.93 53.15
CA THR A 206 -21.02 80.17 54.44
C THR A 206 -20.87 81.67 54.70
N VAL A 207 -20.41 82.44 53.72
CA VAL A 207 -20.32 83.91 53.82
C VAL A 207 -21.70 84.55 54.02
N ILE A 208 -22.73 84.08 53.32
CA ILE A 208 -24.11 84.56 53.50
C ILE A 208 -24.56 84.33 54.94
N ARG A 209 -24.28 83.15 55.50
CA ARG A 209 -24.62 82.84 56.90
C ARG A 209 -23.90 83.75 57.87
N ASP A 210 -22.61 84.01 57.65
CA ASP A 210 -21.82 84.91 58.50
C ASP A 210 -22.35 86.36 58.45
N VAL A 211 -22.74 86.85 57.27
CA VAL A 211 -23.36 88.17 57.09
C VAL A 211 -24.73 88.22 57.77
N ASP A 212 -25.50 87.14 57.67
CA ASP A 212 -26.83 87.04 58.26
C ASP A 212 -26.78 86.99 59.81
N ASP A 213 -25.85 86.22 60.37
CA ASP A 213 -25.58 86.19 61.82
C ASP A 213 -25.15 87.57 62.33
N GLN A 214 -24.32 88.30 61.58
CA GLN A 214 -23.97 89.69 61.88
C GLN A 214 -25.18 90.62 61.79
N THR A 215 -26.03 90.45 60.78
CA THR A 215 -27.24 91.26 60.59
C THR A 215 -28.25 91.03 61.72
N ASN A 216 -28.40 89.78 62.16
CA ASN A 216 -29.23 89.40 63.30
C ASN A 216 -28.71 90.04 64.61
N LEU A 217 -27.38 90.02 64.83
CA LEU A 217 -26.75 90.69 65.97
C LEU A 217 -26.91 92.21 65.94
N LEU A 218 -26.76 92.82 64.76
CA LEU A 218 -27.00 94.26 64.57
C LEU A 218 -28.46 94.63 64.83
N ALA A 219 -29.40 93.84 64.32
CA ALA A 219 -30.83 94.01 64.53
C ALA A 219 -31.22 93.86 66.01
N LEU A 220 -30.62 92.89 66.72
CA LEU A 220 -30.82 92.72 68.16
C LEU A 220 -30.30 93.93 68.95
N ASN A 221 -29.11 94.42 68.63
CA ASN A 221 -28.55 95.62 69.27
C ASN A 221 -29.42 96.86 69.00
N ALA A 222 -29.94 97.01 67.77
CA ALA A 222 -30.85 98.09 67.41
C ALA A 222 -32.20 97.98 68.15
N ALA A 223 -32.74 96.78 68.33
CA ALA A 223 -33.97 96.54 69.09
C ALA A 223 -33.79 96.87 70.58
N ILE A 224 -32.64 96.51 71.16
CA ILE A 224 -32.28 96.85 72.55
C ILE A 224 -32.21 98.38 72.72
N GLU A 225 -31.53 99.09 71.81
CA GLU A 225 -31.36 100.54 71.92
C GLU A 225 -32.68 101.29 71.64
N ALA A 226 -33.52 100.76 70.74
CA ALA A 226 -34.87 101.27 70.49
C ALA A 226 -35.79 101.11 71.73
N ALA A 227 -35.70 99.98 72.45
CA ALA A 227 -36.40 99.78 73.71
C ALA A 227 -35.90 100.75 74.81
N ARG A 228 -34.61 101.08 74.79
CA ARG A 228 -33.96 102.03 75.70
C ARG A 228 -34.41 103.48 75.50
N ALA A 229 -34.75 103.86 74.27
CA ALA A 229 -35.25 105.19 73.90
C ALA A 229 -36.75 105.43 74.21
N GLY A 230 -37.47 104.42 74.72
CA GLY A 230 -38.88 104.55 75.14
C GLY A 230 -39.85 104.86 73.98
N GLU A 231 -40.80 105.77 74.19
CA GLU A 231 -41.82 106.15 73.19
C GLU A 231 -41.21 106.70 71.88
N SER A 232 -40.06 107.38 71.94
CA SER A 232 -39.36 107.93 70.76
C SER A 232 -38.71 106.85 69.87
N GLY A 233 -38.41 105.66 70.42
CA GLY A 233 -37.74 104.56 69.71
C GLY A 233 -38.69 103.56 69.06
N ARG A 234 -40.00 103.74 69.22
CA ARG A 234 -41.03 102.74 68.91
C ARG A 234 -41.09 102.37 67.41
N GLY A 235 -40.88 103.33 66.51
CA GLY A 235 -40.77 103.08 65.07
C GLY A 235 -39.49 102.32 64.68
N PHE A 236 -38.37 102.62 65.34
CA PHE A 236 -37.10 101.90 65.15
C PHE A 236 -37.16 100.47 65.68
N ALA A 237 -37.86 100.24 66.79
CA ALA A 237 -38.05 98.90 67.35
C ALA A 237 -38.77 97.97 66.36
N VAL A 238 -39.81 98.45 65.66
CA VAL A 238 -40.53 97.66 64.66
C VAL A 238 -39.63 97.30 63.47
N VAL A 239 -38.82 98.25 62.98
CA VAL A 239 -37.87 97.99 61.89
C VAL A 239 -36.79 96.99 62.32
N ALA A 240 -36.25 97.15 63.53
CA ALA A 240 -35.24 96.23 64.06
C ALA A 240 -35.78 94.79 64.20
N ASP A 241 -37.02 94.62 64.68
CA ASP A 241 -37.64 93.30 64.79
C ASP A 241 -37.97 92.67 63.42
N GLU A 242 -38.31 93.49 62.42
CA GLU A 242 -38.53 93.02 61.04
C GLU A 242 -37.21 92.60 60.38
N VAL A 243 -36.12 93.34 60.59
CA VAL A 243 -34.77 92.96 60.14
C VAL A 243 -34.32 91.68 60.84
N ARG A 244 -34.61 91.52 62.15
CA ARG A 244 -34.31 90.30 62.91
C ARG A 244 -35.04 89.08 62.35
N LYS A 245 -36.33 89.21 62.06
CA LYS A 245 -37.13 88.14 61.40
C LYS A 245 -36.64 87.83 59.98
N LEU A 246 -36.21 88.85 59.23
CA LEU A 246 -35.63 88.65 57.91
C LEU A 246 -34.31 87.88 57.99
N ALA A 247 -33.49 88.19 59.00
CA ALA A 247 -32.26 87.45 59.25
C ALA A 247 -32.55 86.00 59.65
N GLU A 248 -33.42 85.74 60.64
CA GLU A 248 -33.83 84.38 61.00
C GLU A 248 -34.35 83.56 59.80
N ARG A 249 -35.12 84.18 58.89
CA ARG A 249 -35.55 83.53 57.63
C ARG A 249 -34.39 83.25 56.68
N THR A 250 -33.44 84.17 56.56
CA THR A 250 -32.27 84.03 55.68
C THR A 250 -31.34 82.92 56.20
N SER A 251 -31.08 82.86 57.52
CA SER A 251 -30.33 81.78 58.17
C SER A 251 -30.96 80.42 57.90
N LYS A 252 -32.29 80.33 58.03
CA LYS A 252 -33.02 79.09 57.74
C LYS A 252 -32.86 78.66 56.27
N SER A 253 -33.01 79.58 55.33
CA SER A 253 -32.80 79.30 53.90
C SER A 253 -31.34 78.93 53.59
N ALA A 254 -30.35 79.60 54.21
CA ALA A 254 -28.95 79.23 54.07
C ALA A 254 -28.66 77.81 54.60
N HIS A 255 -29.32 77.42 55.69
CA HIS A 255 -29.24 76.05 56.21
C HIS A 255 -29.83 75.02 55.24
N GLU A 256 -31.02 75.29 54.68
CA GLU A 256 -31.65 74.43 53.67
C GLU A 256 -30.77 74.31 52.41
N ILE A 257 -30.16 75.41 51.95
CA ILE A 257 -29.21 75.40 50.83
C ILE A 257 -27.95 74.59 51.17
N THR A 258 -27.42 74.70 52.39
CA THR A 258 -26.27 73.91 52.84
C THR A 258 -26.56 72.41 52.77
N GLN A 259 -27.76 71.99 53.20
CA GLN A 259 -28.18 70.59 53.09
C GLN A 259 -28.28 70.13 51.63
N MET A 260 -28.83 70.97 50.74
CA MET A 260 -28.87 70.68 49.30
C MET A 260 -27.47 70.53 48.70
N ILE A 261 -26.54 71.42 49.05
CA ILE A 261 -25.13 71.37 48.60
C ILE A 261 -24.47 70.07 49.05
N GLN A 262 -24.64 69.67 50.31
CA GLN A 262 -24.12 68.39 50.82
C GLN A 262 -24.68 67.19 50.05
N SER A 263 -25.99 67.21 49.75
CA SER A 263 -26.64 66.16 48.96
C SER A 263 -26.13 66.09 47.51
N ILE A 264 -25.96 67.25 46.85
CA ILE A 264 -25.40 67.32 45.50
C ILE A 264 -23.94 66.84 45.50
N GLN A 265 -23.14 67.25 46.49
CA GLN A 265 -21.74 66.85 46.61
C GLN A 265 -21.60 65.34 46.80
N ALA A 266 -22.41 64.74 47.67
CA ALA A 266 -22.45 63.29 47.86
C ALA A 266 -22.88 62.55 46.57
N SER A 267 -23.86 63.10 45.83
CA SER A 267 -24.31 62.53 44.56
C SER A 267 -23.23 62.61 43.49
N ALA A 268 -22.50 63.73 43.41
CA ALA A 268 -21.38 63.91 42.49
C ALA A 268 -20.20 62.98 42.81
N GLU A 269 -19.89 62.78 44.11
CA GLU A 269 -18.87 61.82 44.56
C GLU A 269 -19.23 60.38 44.14
N HIS A 270 -20.48 59.98 44.36
CA HIS A 270 -20.99 58.67 43.99
C HIS A 270 -21.01 58.45 42.46
N ALA A 271 -21.40 59.48 41.70
CA ALA A 271 -21.33 59.46 40.24
C ALA A 271 -19.87 59.33 39.74
N GLY A 272 -18.93 60.05 40.35
CA GLY A 272 -17.50 59.93 40.06
C GLY A 272 -16.97 58.51 40.30
N GLN A 273 -17.25 57.92 41.46
CA GLN A 273 -16.86 56.53 41.75
C GLN A 273 -17.47 55.54 40.75
N SER A 274 -18.72 55.76 40.33
CA SER A 274 -19.38 54.92 39.31
C SER A 274 -18.70 55.05 37.93
N MET A 275 -18.21 56.25 37.59
CA MET A 275 -17.45 56.47 36.35
C MET A 275 -16.08 55.81 36.40
N ASP A 276 -15.37 55.85 37.53
CA ASP A 276 -14.08 55.17 37.71
C ASP A 276 -14.23 53.65 37.55
N MET A 277 -15.28 53.08 38.16
CA MET A 277 -15.61 51.66 37.98
C MET A 277 -15.93 51.33 36.51
N SER A 278 -16.70 52.19 35.85
CA SER A 278 -17.05 52.03 34.43
C SER A 278 -15.80 52.07 33.54
N GLN A 279 -14.85 52.96 33.83
CA GLN A 279 -13.57 53.04 33.10
C GLN A 279 -12.78 51.73 33.25
N GLN A 280 -12.74 51.15 34.44
CA GLN A 280 -12.06 49.87 34.66
C GLN A 280 -12.76 48.70 33.96
N SER A 281 -14.09 48.67 33.95
CA SER A 281 -14.85 47.67 33.18
C SER A 281 -14.59 47.77 31.68
N VAL A 282 -14.57 49.00 31.14
CA VAL A 282 -14.29 49.26 29.73
C VAL A 282 -12.87 48.81 29.35
N LYS A 283 -11.87 49.04 30.21
CA LYS A 283 -10.52 48.51 29.99
C LYS A 283 -10.51 46.98 29.89
N GLY A 284 -11.22 46.29 30.79
CA GLY A 284 -11.36 44.83 30.72
C GLY A 284 -12.03 44.32 29.44
N MET A 285 -12.99 45.09 28.89
CA MET A 285 -13.62 44.76 27.60
C MET A 285 -12.62 44.88 26.43
N VAL A 286 -11.73 45.88 26.42
CA VAL A 286 -10.69 46.02 25.40
C VAL A 286 -9.74 44.82 25.43
N ASP A 287 -9.25 44.45 26.63
CA ASP A 287 -8.33 43.32 26.78
C ASP A 287 -8.99 41.99 26.32
N SER A 288 -10.28 41.80 26.62
CA SER A 288 -11.04 40.64 26.18
C SER A 288 -11.27 40.61 24.66
N ALA A 289 -11.50 41.77 24.04
CA ALA A 289 -11.65 41.88 22.59
C ALA A 289 -10.34 41.53 21.87
N GLU A 290 -9.19 41.99 22.37
CA GLU A 290 -7.88 41.65 21.80
C GLU A 290 -7.54 40.15 21.95
N GLY A 291 -7.89 39.55 23.10
CA GLY A 291 -7.80 38.09 23.28
C GLY A 291 -8.67 37.32 22.29
N THR A 292 -9.90 37.80 22.04
CA THR A 292 -10.81 37.20 21.05
C THR A 292 -10.25 37.30 19.63
N LYS A 293 -9.69 38.45 19.26
CA LYS A 293 -9.02 38.67 17.98
C LYS A 293 -7.88 37.67 17.74
N THR A 294 -7.06 37.45 18.76
CA THR A 294 -5.95 36.47 18.69
C THR A 294 -6.46 35.04 18.44
N MET A 295 -7.52 34.62 19.13
CA MET A 295 -8.13 33.31 18.91
C MET A 295 -8.71 33.16 17.50
N ILE A 296 -9.33 34.21 16.96
CA ILE A 296 -9.85 34.19 15.58
C ILE A 296 -8.71 34.05 14.56
N TYR A 297 -7.58 34.72 14.75
CA TYR A 297 -6.41 34.54 13.87
C TYR A 297 -5.88 33.10 13.90
N GLN A 298 -5.85 32.46 15.07
CA GLN A 298 -5.44 31.05 15.18
C GLN A 298 -6.41 30.12 14.43
N VAL A 299 -7.72 30.42 14.43
CA VAL A 299 -8.70 29.67 13.63
C VAL A 299 -8.45 29.86 12.13
N GLN A 300 -8.16 31.08 11.68
CA GLN A 300 -7.85 31.37 10.28
C GLN A 300 -6.57 30.65 9.82
N GLU A 301 -5.50 30.68 10.63
CA GLU A 301 -4.25 29.97 10.36
C GLU A 301 -4.48 28.45 10.29
N SER A 302 -5.25 27.90 11.24
CA SER A 302 -5.61 26.47 11.24
C SER A 302 -6.40 26.08 10.00
N ALA A 303 -7.35 26.92 9.55
CA ALA A 303 -8.11 26.70 8.33
C ALA A 303 -7.19 26.67 7.09
N HIS A 304 -6.22 27.58 7.00
CA HIS A 304 -5.21 27.56 5.93
C HIS A 304 -4.33 26.30 5.96
N HIS A 305 -3.92 25.87 7.14
CA HIS A 305 -3.17 24.63 7.31
C HIS A 305 -3.95 23.40 6.82
N VAL A 306 -5.24 23.33 7.14
CA VAL A 306 -6.12 22.26 6.67
C VAL A 306 -6.27 22.29 5.15
N LEU A 307 -6.44 23.47 4.55
CA LEU A 307 -6.49 23.60 3.08
C LEU A 307 -5.20 23.10 2.41
N GLY A 308 -4.04 23.44 2.96
CA GLY A 308 -2.75 22.94 2.45
C GLY A 308 -2.58 21.43 2.64
N ALA A 309 -3.08 20.86 3.73
CA ALA A 309 -3.07 19.41 3.93
C ALA A 309 -3.95 18.68 2.90
N ILE A 310 -5.10 19.28 2.54
CA ILE A 310 -6.01 18.72 1.54
C ILE A 310 -5.39 18.74 0.14
N ASP A 311 -4.65 19.78 -0.24
CA ASP A 311 -3.92 19.83 -1.51
C ASP A 311 -2.89 18.68 -1.66
N ASN A 312 -2.20 18.35 -0.56
CA ASN A 312 -1.33 17.18 -0.51
C ASN A 312 -2.11 15.85 -0.64
N ILE A 313 -3.29 15.76 -0.03
CA ILE A 313 -4.18 14.59 -0.17
C ILE A 313 -4.63 14.45 -1.63
N ASP A 314 -5.05 15.51 -2.29
CA ASP A 314 -5.48 15.48 -3.70
C ASP A 314 -4.35 15.01 -4.62
N THR A 315 -3.12 15.47 -4.37
CA THR A 315 -1.93 15.01 -5.09
C THR A 315 -1.70 13.51 -4.88
N ALA A 316 -1.73 13.03 -3.63
CA ALA A 316 -1.55 11.62 -3.31
C ALA A 316 -2.66 10.74 -3.91
N LEU A 317 -3.91 11.20 -3.92
CA LEU A 317 -5.02 10.50 -4.56
C LEU A 317 -4.85 10.43 -6.08
N ALA A 318 -4.33 11.47 -6.72
CA ALA A 318 -4.02 11.43 -8.15
C ALA A 318 -2.96 10.38 -8.47
N GLU A 319 -1.89 10.30 -7.68
CA GLU A 319 -0.87 9.25 -7.80
C GLU A 319 -1.46 7.85 -7.58
N GLN A 320 -2.32 7.70 -6.57
CA GLN A 320 -2.97 6.44 -6.25
C GLN A 320 -3.92 5.96 -7.36
N ARG A 321 -4.62 6.87 -8.06
CA ARG A 321 -5.42 6.53 -9.25
C ARG A 321 -4.55 5.97 -10.37
N VAL A 322 -3.42 6.63 -10.67
CA VAL A 322 -2.48 6.17 -11.70
C VAL A 322 -1.92 4.79 -11.35
N ALA A 323 -1.46 4.60 -10.10
CA ALA A 323 -0.95 3.32 -9.62
C ALA A 323 -2.01 2.21 -9.69
N SER A 324 -3.26 2.50 -9.33
CA SER A 324 -4.36 1.53 -9.40
C SER A 324 -4.66 1.10 -10.83
N GLN A 325 -4.62 2.03 -11.80
CA GLN A 325 -4.79 1.71 -13.22
C GLN A 325 -3.64 0.86 -13.77
N GLU A 326 -2.40 1.11 -13.34
CA GLU A 326 -1.24 0.31 -13.73
C GLU A 326 -1.30 -1.11 -13.15
N LEU A 327 -1.73 -1.24 -11.88
CA LEU A 327 -1.97 -2.53 -11.25
C LEU A 327 -3.08 -3.31 -11.94
N ALA A 328 -4.17 -2.65 -12.35
CA ALA A 328 -5.26 -3.31 -13.09
C ALA A 328 -4.75 -3.90 -14.42
N LYS A 329 -3.96 -3.13 -15.19
CA LYS A 329 -3.32 -3.64 -16.43
C LYS A 329 -2.37 -4.80 -16.15
N SER A 330 -1.64 -4.73 -15.04
CA SER A 330 -0.74 -5.81 -14.62
C SER A 330 -1.51 -7.08 -14.27
N MET A 331 -2.68 -6.97 -13.62
CA MET A 331 -3.54 -8.12 -13.34
C MET A 331 -4.12 -8.73 -14.62
N GLU A 332 -4.51 -7.91 -15.59
CA GLU A 332 -4.94 -8.39 -16.91
C GLU A 332 -3.84 -9.19 -17.62
N ALA A 333 -2.60 -8.68 -17.60
CA ALA A 333 -1.45 -9.40 -18.16
C ALA A 333 -1.17 -10.72 -17.42
N VAL A 334 -1.32 -10.74 -16.09
CA VAL A 334 -1.14 -11.98 -15.29
C VAL A 334 -2.24 -12.99 -15.59
N ALA A 335 -3.49 -12.55 -15.78
CA ALA A 335 -4.59 -13.41 -16.18
C ALA A 335 -4.33 -14.04 -17.55
N GLN A 336 -3.88 -13.25 -18.54
CA GLN A 336 -3.50 -13.75 -19.85
C GLN A 336 -2.36 -14.78 -19.76
N MET A 337 -1.32 -14.50 -18.96
CA MET A 337 -0.23 -15.48 -18.75
C MET A 337 -0.71 -16.78 -18.10
N ALA A 338 -1.71 -16.72 -17.21
CA ALA A 338 -2.30 -17.92 -16.63
C ALA A 338 -3.05 -18.75 -17.69
N GLU A 339 -3.79 -18.12 -18.61
CA GLU A 339 -4.44 -18.80 -19.73
C GLU A 339 -3.42 -19.46 -20.68
N GLU A 340 -2.37 -18.73 -21.05
CA GLU A 340 -1.28 -19.26 -21.91
C GLU A 340 -0.55 -20.44 -21.25
N ASN A 341 -0.29 -20.35 -19.94
CA ASN A 341 0.29 -21.46 -19.18
C ASN A 341 -0.66 -22.65 -19.11
N SER A 342 -1.97 -22.43 -18.96
CA SER A 342 -2.96 -23.52 -18.95
C SER A 342 -2.93 -24.31 -20.26
N ALA A 343 -2.93 -23.60 -21.41
CA ALA A 343 -2.82 -24.23 -22.72
C ALA A 343 -1.50 -25.00 -22.89
N THR A 344 -0.39 -24.42 -22.44
CA THR A 344 0.94 -25.07 -22.50
C THR A 344 0.98 -26.35 -21.67
N VAL A 345 0.35 -26.34 -20.49
CA VAL A 345 0.26 -27.52 -19.62
C VAL A 345 -0.56 -28.64 -20.25
N GLU A 346 -1.66 -28.31 -20.92
CA GLU A 346 -2.49 -29.29 -21.64
C GLU A 346 -1.71 -29.94 -22.81
N GLU A 347 -0.94 -29.15 -23.56
CA GLU A 347 -0.04 -29.65 -24.61
C GLU A 347 1.05 -30.57 -24.04
N LEU A 348 1.63 -30.19 -22.89
CA LEU A 348 2.69 -30.95 -22.24
C LEU A 348 2.18 -32.29 -21.69
N ALA A 349 0.98 -32.31 -21.11
CA ALA A 349 0.31 -33.52 -20.67
C ALA A 349 0.03 -34.47 -21.86
N THR A 350 -0.48 -33.91 -22.96
CA THR A 350 -0.73 -34.67 -24.21
C THR A 350 0.56 -35.26 -24.77
N THR A 351 1.62 -34.46 -24.85
CA THR A 351 2.93 -34.88 -25.36
C THR A 351 3.55 -35.99 -24.48
N SER A 352 3.41 -35.85 -23.16
CA SER A 352 3.86 -36.87 -22.20
C SER A 352 3.15 -38.20 -22.43
N GLN A 353 1.83 -38.18 -22.64
CA GLN A 353 1.05 -39.38 -22.94
C GLN A 353 1.50 -40.05 -24.26
N VAL A 354 1.81 -39.25 -25.29
CA VAL A 354 2.34 -39.76 -26.57
C VAL A 354 3.71 -40.42 -26.37
N LEU A 355 4.62 -39.80 -25.63
CA LEU A 355 5.95 -40.34 -25.33
C LEU A 355 5.88 -41.66 -24.55
N MET A 356 4.98 -41.75 -23.56
CA MET A 356 4.72 -43.00 -22.84
C MET A 356 4.22 -44.11 -23.77
N SER A 357 3.29 -43.78 -24.69
CA SER A 357 2.78 -44.73 -25.67
C SER A 357 3.88 -45.23 -26.62
N LEU A 358 4.68 -44.32 -27.18
CA LEU A 358 5.78 -44.66 -28.09
C LEU A 358 6.86 -45.51 -27.40
N SER A 359 7.17 -45.20 -26.14
CA SER A 359 8.14 -45.94 -25.34
C SER A 359 7.66 -47.36 -25.04
N ASN A 360 6.37 -47.54 -24.70
CA ASN A 360 5.77 -48.86 -24.52
C ASN A 360 5.73 -49.66 -25.83
N GLU A 361 5.46 -49.01 -26.96
CA GLU A 361 5.51 -49.65 -28.27
C GLU A 361 6.93 -50.12 -28.61
N LEU A 362 7.96 -49.29 -28.39
CA LEU A 362 9.36 -49.67 -28.56
C LEU A 362 9.76 -50.85 -27.67
N GLN A 363 9.38 -50.83 -26.39
CA GLN A 363 9.61 -51.95 -25.48
C GLN A 363 8.92 -53.23 -25.96
N THR A 364 7.69 -53.12 -26.48
CA THR A 364 6.93 -54.24 -27.05
C THR A 364 7.65 -54.81 -28.27
N VAL A 365 8.11 -53.96 -29.20
CA VAL A 365 8.86 -54.38 -30.38
C VAL A 365 10.16 -55.09 -29.97
N VAL A 366 10.92 -54.51 -29.04
CA VAL A 366 12.16 -55.11 -28.55
C VAL A 366 11.89 -56.44 -27.83
N SER A 367 10.80 -56.56 -27.07
CA SER A 367 10.44 -57.81 -26.36
C SER A 367 10.09 -59.00 -27.26
N ARG A 368 9.82 -58.76 -28.57
CA ARG A 368 9.57 -59.83 -29.54
C ARG A 368 10.82 -60.59 -29.90
N PHE A 369 11.98 -59.94 -29.82
CA PHE A 369 13.25 -60.60 -30.03
C PHE A 369 13.61 -61.43 -28.79
N ARG A 370 14.18 -62.62 -29.01
CA ARG A 370 14.59 -63.55 -27.95
C ARG A 370 16.11 -63.62 -27.97
N TRP A 371 16.78 -63.41 -26.86
CA TRP A 371 18.25 -63.45 -26.80
C TRP A 371 18.78 -64.03 -25.49
#